data_AF-W4H3E9-F1
#
_entry.id   AF-W4H3E9-F1
#
_cell.length_a   1.000
_cell.length_b   1.000
_cell.length_c   1.000
_cell.angle_alpha   90.00
_cell.angle_beta   90.00
_cell.angle_gamma   90.00
#
_symmetry.space_group_name_H-M   'P 1'
#
loop_
_entity.id
_entity.type
_entity.pdbx_description
1 polymer ?
#
loop_
_entity_poly.entity_id
_entity_poly.type
_entity_poly.pdbx_seq_one_letter_code
_entity_poly.pdbx_strand_id
1 'polypeptide(L)'
;MKTVVLLASVAAVQSAGLETYLPKSLFQSVFPKALPIYSYEKMIAVSKIYPAFANTGNVDVDKREVAAFLGQIAHESGYLQYVEEINKSTMCEASADYPCAPGKQYFGRGPIQLSWNYNYKDFGIAAGKDLVANPDLVAQDLWLVWWSAYWFWNVDKWNGNIHDVVGQPGGFAYTTYIINGGLECGPNPANKESEKSRIANYIKFANLLGVAPGDNLSCQTSAFPPSTLWPKPVTTETPPLYDQDRHHIYPNHDQDHRHPHDQAHRYPHDDPLPSNQCNGNRNVCFWPLNQQVLPYAKAHCQLFLWSVWCD
;
A
#
# COMPACT_ATOMS: atom_id res chain seq x y z
N MET A 1 41.29 38.50 32.09
CA MET A 1 40.72 37.99 30.83
C MET A 1 39.66 36.96 31.19
N LYS A 2 38.38 37.22 30.88
CA LYS A 2 37.29 36.26 31.09
C LYS A 2 36.99 35.60 29.76
N THR A 3 37.28 34.30 29.64
CA THR A 3 36.96 33.50 28.47
C THR A 3 35.45 33.30 28.42
N VAL A 4 34.79 33.90 27.44
CA VAL A 4 33.37 33.63 27.14
C VAL A 4 33.35 32.41 26.23
N VAL A 5 32.85 31.29 26.74
CA VAL A 5 32.56 30.10 25.93
C VAL A 5 31.18 30.33 25.31
N LEU A 6 31.13 30.61 24.00
CA LEU A 6 29.88 30.57 23.25
C LEU A 6 29.50 29.10 23.04
N LEU A 7 28.47 28.64 23.75
CA LEU A 7 27.76 27.42 23.42
C LEU A 7 26.87 27.73 22.21
N ALA A 8 27.25 27.23 21.04
CA ALA A 8 26.37 27.20 19.88
C ALA A 8 25.22 26.24 20.21
N SER A 9 24.01 26.79 20.39
CA SER A 9 22.78 25.99 20.43
C SER A 9 22.58 25.38 19.06
N VAL A 10 22.83 24.08 18.93
CA VAL A 10 22.36 23.30 17.78
C VAL A 10 20.84 23.32 17.87
N ALA A 11 20.18 24.08 16.99
CA ALA A 11 18.74 23.99 16.85
C ALA A 11 18.43 22.53 16.49
N ALA A 12 17.68 21.84 17.34
CA ALA A 12 17.14 20.54 17.00
C ALA A 12 16.32 20.73 15.71
N VAL A 13 16.74 20.08 14.62
CA VAL A 13 15.91 19.97 13.42
C VAL A 13 14.64 19.28 13.89
N GLN A 14 13.54 20.03 13.94
CA GLN A 14 12.23 19.46 14.20
C GLN A 14 12.02 18.36 13.16
N SER A 15 11.80 17.11 13.60
CA SER A 15 11.57 15.99 12.69
C SER A 15 10.47 16.37 11.69
N ALA A 16 10.81 16.42 10.41
CA ALA A 16 9.90 16.76 9.34
C ALA A 16 9.13 15.48 8.98
N GLY A 17 7.87 15.38 9.37
CA GLY A 17 7.01 14.23 9.02
C GLY A 17 6.39 14.35 7.63
N LEU A 18 5.50 13.41 7.29
CA LEU A 18 4.71 13.41 6.04
C LEU A 18 4.08 14.77 5.74
N GLU A 19 3.60 15.50 6.74
CA GLU A 19 2.99 16.82 6.61
C GLU A 19 3.91 17.87 5.94
N THR A 20 5.23 17.64 5.96
CA THR A 20 6.23 18.49 5.29
C THR A 20 6.07 18.45 3.78
N TYR A 21 5.80 17.26 3.23
CA TYR A 21 5.70 17.03 1.80
C TYR A 21 4.25 16.98 1.33
N LEU A 22 3.32 16.65 2.22
CA LEU A 22 1.89 16.51 1.91
C LEU A 22 1.05 17.39 2.86
N PRO A 23 1.04 18.73 2.65
CA PRO A 23 0.13 19.60 3.38
C PRO A 23 -1.33 19.28 3.03
N LYS A 24 -2.26 19.59 3.94
CA LYS A 24 -3.69 19.31 3.78
C LYS A 24 -4.25 19.83 2.45
N SER A 25 -3.85 21.03 2.05
CA SER A 25 -4.27 21.65 0.79
C SER A 25 -3.84 20.84 -0.43
N LEU A 26 -2.62 20.26 -0.41
CA LEU A 26 -2.16 19.39 -1.47
C LEU A 26 -2.92 18.05 -1.46
N PHE A 27 -3.11 17.44 -0.30
CA PHE A 27 -3.91 16.21 -0.19
C PHE A 27 -5.32 16.40 -0.77
N GLN A 28 -6.00 17.49 -0.40
CA GLN A 28 -7.33 17.82 -0.91
C GLN A 28 -7.34 18.13 -2.41
N SER A 29 -6.27 18.70 -2.96
CA SER A 29 -6.20 18.99 -4.39
C SER A 29 -5.96 17.73 -5.23
N VAL A 30 -5.19 16.76 -4.71
CA VAL A 30 -4.91 15.52 -5.44
C VAL A 30 -5.94 14.41 -5.21
N PHE A 31 -6.67 14.44 -4.09
CA PHE A 31 -7.78 13.54 -3.79
C PHE A 31 -9.09 14.31 -3.48
N PRO A 32 -9.60 15.12 -4.43
CA PRO A 32 -10.75 16.01 -4.18
C PRO A 32 -12.07 15.25 -3.95
N LYS A 33 -12.10 13.95 -4.26
CA LYS A 33 -13.25 13.06 -4.10
C LYS A 33 -13.00 11.94 -3.09
N ALA A 34 -11.95 12.05 -2.26
CA ALA A 34 -11.70 11.07 -1.21
C ALA A 34 -12.95 10.89 -0.34
N LEU A 35 -13.30 9.63 -0.06
CA LEU A 35 -14.38 9.33 0.88
C LEU A 35 -14.07 9.89 2.27
N PRO A 36 -15.08 10.31 3.06
CA PRO A 36 -14.86 10.86 4.40
C PRO A 36 -14.07 9.98 5.37
N ILE A 37 -14.07 8.65 5.16
CA ILE A 37 -13.28 7.69 5.95
C ILE A 37 -11.76 7.96 5.83
N TYR A 38 -11.31 8.53 4.71
CA TYR A 38 -9.91 8.89 4.45
C TYR A 38 -9.58 10.29 4.99
N SER A 39 -9.74 10.47 6.31
CA SER A 39 -9.43 11.74 6.98
C SER A 39 -7.93 12.07 6.90
N TYR A 40 -7.61 13.29 6.44
CA TYR A 40 -6.24 13.80 6.42
C TYR A 40 -5.62 13.88 7.81
N GLU A 41 -6.38 14.35 8.80
CA GLU A 41 -5.91 14.47 10.19
C GLU A 41 -5.54 13.10 10.75
N LYS A 42 -6.32 12.07 10.40
CA LYS A 42 -6.05 10.69 10.81
C LYS A 42 -4.87 10.09 10.06
N MET A 43 -4.71 10.38 8.76
CA MET A 43 -3.53 10.00 7.99
C MET A 43 -2.25 10.52 8.65
N ILE A 44 -2.17 11.82 8.96
CA ILE A 44 -1.01 12.43 9.63
C ILE A 44 -0.82 11.93 11.06
N ALA A 45 -1.90 11.66 11.79
CA ALA A 45 -1.77 11.15 13.15
C ALA A 45 -1.24 9.70 13.18
N VAL A 46 -1.67 8.85 12.23
CA VAL A 46 -1.24 7.46 12.10
C VAL A 46 0.18 7.36 11.54
N SER A 47 0.60 8.24 10.63
CA SER A 47 1.96 8.22 10.07
C SER A 47 3.03 8.33 11.16
N LYS A 48 2.71 8.93 12.31
CA LYS A 48 3.61 9.06 13.47
C LYS A 48 3.95 7.74 14.16
N ILE A 49 3.20 6.66 13.88
CA ILE A 49 3.56 5.30 14.31
C ILE A 49 4.84 4.82 13.60
N TYR A 50 5.13 5.36 12.42
CA TYR A 50 6.30 5.04 11.61
C TYR A 50 7.16 6.29 11.38
N PRO A 51 7.90 6.76 12.39
CA PRO A 51 8.58 8.07 12.36
C PRO A 51 9.70 8.19 11.32
N ALA A 52 10.15 7.07 10.74
CA ALA A 52 11.12 7.05 9.64
C ALA A 52 10.47 7.28 8.26
N PHE A 53 9.16 7.03 8.12
CA PHE A 53 8.42 7.24 6.87
C PHE A 53 8.48 8.71 6.45
N ALA A 54 8.98 8.96 5.25
CA ALA A 54 9.23 10.29 4.69
C ALA A 54 10.13 11.17 5.58
N ASN A 55 11.05 10.55 6.32
CA ASN A 55 11.95 11.24 7.25
C ASN A 55 13.28 10.49 7.42
N THR A 56 13.87 10.06 6.31
CA THR A 56 15.15 9.32 6.25
C THR A 56 16.38 10.23 6.42
N GLY A 57 16.18 11.55 6.40
CA GLY A 57 17.25 12.55 6.38
C GLY A 57 17.75 12.87 4.96
N ASN A 58 17.15 12.29 3.93
CA ASN A 58 17.41 12.62 2.53
C ASN A 58 16.11 13.10 1.86
N VAL A 59 16.05 14.40 1.60
CA VAL A 59 14.85 15.07 1.05
C VAL A 59 14.35 14.45 -0.25
N ASP A 60 15.24 14.01 -1.13
CA ASP A 60 14.84 13.42 -2.41
C ASP A 60 14.28 12.00 -2.23
N VAL A 61 14.87 11.21 -1.32
CA VAL A 61 14.37 9.89 -0.92
C VAL A 61 12.99 10.03 -0.27
N ASP A 62 12.85 10.98 0.66
CA ASP A 62 11.60 11.23 1.39
C ASP A 62 10.47 11.66 0.45
N LYS A 63 10.75 12.58 -0.48
CA LYS A 63 9.77 12.98 -1.51
C LYS A 63 9.40 11.82 -2.44
N ARG A 64 10.36 10.97 -2.83
CA ARG A 64 10.07 9.78 -3.66
C ARG A 64 9.23 8.76 -2.89
N GLU A 65 9.49 8.55 -1.61
CA GLU A 65 8.66 7.69 -0.77
C GLU A 65 7.22 8.21 -0.69
N VAL A 66 7.03 9.51 -0.43
CA VAL A 66 5.68 10.12 -0.41
C VAL A 66 5.01 9.99 -1.78
N ALA A 67 5.73 10.29 -2.87
CA ALA A 67 5.19 10.15 -4.22
C ALA A 67 4.76 8.72 -4.55
N ALA A 68 5.56 7.73 -4.14
CA ALA A 68 5.27 6.32 -4.36
C ALA A 68 4.08 5.87 -3.50
N PHE A 69 4.02 6.23 -2.23
CA PHE A 69 2.89 5.94 -1.35
C PHE A 69 1.59 6.48 -1.94
N LEU A 70 1.57 7.76 -2.33
CA LEU A 70 0.43 8.37 -2.99
C LEU A 70 0.08 7.70 -4.31
N GLY A 71 1.09 7.32 -5.10
CA GLY A 71 0.92 6.65 -6.38
C GLY A 71 0.25 5.30 -6.26
N GLN A 72 0.70 4.49 -5.29
CA GLN A 72 0.16 3.17 -5.01
C GLN A 72 -1.25 3.26 -4.42
N ILE A 73 -1.48 4.07 -3.38
CA ILE A 73 -2.85 4.17 -2.81
C ILE A 73 -3.84 4.77 -3.81
N ALA A 74 -3.41 5.67 -4.69
CA ALA A 74 -4.27 6.20 -5.74
C ALA A 74 -4.71 5.09 -6.72
N HIS A 75 -3.80 4.17 -7.04
CA HIS A 75 -4.11 3.00 -7.85
C HIS A 75 -5.05 2.04 -7.09
N GLU A 76 -4.67 1.65 -5.87
CA GLU A 76 -5.38 0.65 -5.07
C GLU A 76 -6.76 1.10 -4.56
N SER A 77 -7.05 2.38 -4.41
CA SER A 77 -8.34 2.82 -3.83
C SER A 77 -9.21 3.59 -4.82
N GLY A 78 -8.81 3.63 -6.10
CA GLY A 78 -9.41 4.50 -7.10
C GLY A 78 -9.36 5.97 -6.65
N TYR A 79 -8.18 6.46 -6.27
CA TYR A 79 -7.99 7.80 -5.69
C TYR A 79 -8.83 8.04 -4.43
N LEU A 80 -8.82 7.07 -3.51
CA LEU A 80 -9.52 7.11 -2.22
C LEU A 80 -11.06 7.21 -2.36
N GLN A 81 -11.62 6.76 -3.49
CA GLN A 81 -13.06 6.73 -3.72
C GLN A 81 -13.71 5.39 -3.36
N TYR A 82 -12.91 4.35 -3.11
CA TYR A 82 -13.36 3.03 -2.72
C TYR A 82 -12.61 2.57 -1.48
N VAL A 83 -13.35 2.30 -0.40
CA VAL A 83 -12.79 1.75 0.85
C VAL A 83 -12.78 0.23 0.87
N GLU A 84 -13.61 -0.41 0.06
CA GLU A 84 -13.63 -1.86 -0.15
C GLU A 84 -13.46 -2.17 -1.63
N GLU A 85 -12.86 -3.31 -1.91
CA GLU A 85 -12.75 -3.89 -3.26
C GLU A 85 -14.13 -3.95 -3.93
N ILE A 86 -14.17 -3.67 -5.24
CA ILE A 86 -15.42 -3.67 -6.02
C ILE A 86 -15.85 -5.11 -6.29
N ASN A 87 -14.94 -5.94 -6.81
CA ASN A 87 -15.20 -7.33 -7.16
C ASN A 87 -14.79 -8.28 -6.02
N LYS A 88 -15.52 -8.20 -4.91
CA LYS A 88 -15.21 -8.91 -3.66
C LYS A 88 -15.08 -10.43 -3.86
N SER A 89 -14.05 -11.00 -3.27
CA SER A 89 -13.92 -12.46 -3.11
C SER A 89 -13.52 -12.83 -1.67
N THR A 90 -13.58 -14.12 -1.33
CA THR A 90 -13.31 -14.54 0.05
C THR A 90 -11.86 -14.32 0.47
N MET A 91 -10.89 -14.41 -0.47
CA MET A 91 -9.45 -14.24 -0.21
C MET A 91 -8.98 -15.01 1.04
N CYS A 92 -9.33 -16.29 1.12
CA CYS A 92 -9.00 -17.14 2.26
C CYS A 92 -8.06 -18.25 1.82
N GLU A 93 -6.88 -18.28 2.43
CA GLU A 93 -5.95 -19.40 2.37
C GLU A 93 -5.77 -19.98 3.77
N ALA A 94 -6.69 -20.86 4.15
CA ALA A 94 -6.74 -21.37 5.50
C ALA A 94 -5.55 -22.29 5.82
N SER A 95 -4.85 -22.00 6.92
CA SER A 95 -3.83 -22.86 7.51
C SER A 95 -3.97 -22.86 9.04
N ALA A 96 -3.18 -23.69 9.72
CA ALA A 96 -3.15 -23.71 11.19
C ALA A 96 -2.74 -22.33 11.76
N ASP A 97 -1.76 -21.69 11.13
CA ASP A 97 -1.30 -20.36 11.52
C ASP A 97 -2.23 -19.27 11.01
N TYR A 98 -2.89 -19.44 9.87
CA TYR A 98 -3.77 -18.42 9.30
C TYR A 98 -5.19 -18.96 9.09
N PRO A 99 -6.00 -19.08 10.16
CA PRO A 99 -7.37 -19.54 10.03
C PRO A 99 -8.23 -18.49 9.31
N CYS A 100 -9.33 -18.96 8.73
CA CYS A 100 -10.40 -18.10 8.21
C CYS A 100 -11.63 -18.24 9.10
N ALA A 101 -12.16 -17.12 9.59
CA ALA A 101 -13.37 -17.12 10.40
C ALA A 101 -14.60 -17.47 9.54
N PRO A 102 -15.53 -18.31 10.04
CA PRO A 102 -16.74 -18.66 9.32
C PRO A 102 -17.54 -17.43 8.87
N GLY A 103 -17.93 -17.39 7.60
CA GLY A 103 -18.73 -16.30 7.03
C GLY A 103 -17.98 -14.98 6.83
N LYS A 104 -16.66 -14.95 7.03
CA LYS A 104 -15.83 -13.75 6.81
C LYS A 104 -15.08 -13.81 5.49
N GLN A 105 -14.83 -12.62 4.95
CA GLN A 105 -14.12 -12.42 3.68
C GLN A 105 -13.02 -11.38 3.88
N TYR A 106 -11.89 -11.63 3.22
CA TYR A 106 -10.65 -10.86 3.34
C TYR A 106 -10.29 -10.14 2.04
N PHE A 107 -11.30 -9.72 1.27
CA PHE A 107 -11.13 -8.82 0.13
C PHE A 107 -10.46 -7.50 0.52
N GLY A 108 -10.03 -6.74 -0.47
CA GLY A 108 -9.31 -5.49 -0.27
C GLY A 108 -10.08 -4.47 0.55
N ARG A 109 -9.44 -3.93 1.61
CA ARG A 109 -9.94 -2.79 2.38
C ARG A 109 -8.88 -1.72 2.61
N GLY A 110 -9.30 -0.46 2.66
CA GLY A 110 -8.43 0.69 2.95
C GLY A 110 -7.57 1.15 1.77
N PRO A 111 -6.62 2.08 2.00
CA PRO A 111 -5.87 2.77 0.95
C PRO A 111 -4.97 1.84 0.13
N ILE A 112 -4.41 0.80 0.75
CA ILE A 112 -3.55 -0.20 0.10
C ILE A 112 -4.32 -1.48 -0.27
N GLN A 113 -5.63 -1.52 -0.03
CA GLN A 113 -6.47 -2.70 -0.23
C GLN A 113 -5.91 -3.97 0.44
N LEU A 114 -5.73 -3.88 1.76
CA LEU A 114 -5.30 -5.00 2.57
C LEU A 114 -6.19 -6.22 2.28
N SER A 115 -5.57 -7.29 1.78
CA SER A 115 -6.24 -8.48 1.28
C SER A 115 -5.62 -9.74 1.86
N TRP A 116 -6.37 -10.83 1.88
CA TRP A 116 -6.00 -12.16 2.40
C TRP A 116 -5.96 -12.29 3.93
N ASN A 117 -6.49 -13.41 4.42
CA ASN A 117 -6.58 -13.75 5.85
C ASN A 117 -5.25 -13.60 6.61
N TYR A 118 -4.12 -13.91 5.98
CA TYR A 118 -2.81 -13.77 6.62
C TYR A 118 -2.43 -12.32 6.90
N ASN A 119 -2.66 -11.40 5.96
CA ASN A 119 -2.41 -9.98 6.18
C ASN A 119 -3.38 -9.39 7.23
N TYR A 120 -4.65 -9.82 7.23
CA TYR A 120 -5.59 -9.41 8.28
C TYR A 120 -5.17 -9.92 9.65
N LYS A 121 -4.65 -11.16 9.75
CA LYS A 121 -4.12 -11.70 11.01
C LYS A 121 -2.93 -10.87 11.50
N ASP A 122 -1.91 -10.67 10.67
CA ASP A 122 -0.67 -10.01 11.08
C ASP A 122 -0.88 -8.53 11.40
N PHE A 123 -1.68 -7.83 10.59
CA PHE A 123 -2.08 -6.47 10.90
C PHE A 123 -2.94 -6.41 12.17
N GLY A 124 -3.81 -7.39 12.38
CA GLY A 124 -4.61 -7.52 13.60
C GLY A 124 -3.74 -7.66 14.85
N ILE A 125 -2.67 -8.45 14.79
CA ILE A 125 -1.68 -8.57 15.87
C ILE A 125 -1.05 -7.20 16.15
N ALA A 126 -0.56 -6.51 15.12
CA ALA A 126 0.05 -5.18 15.26
C ALA A 126 -0.93 -4.14 15.84
N ALA A 127 -2.21 -4.22 15.47
CA ALA A 127 -3.26 -3.32 15.94
C ALA A 127 -3.88 -3.72 17.30
N GLY A 128 -3.55 -4.90 17.85
CA GLY A 128 -4.22 -5.44 19.04
C GLY A 128 -5.71 -5.73 18.81
N LYS A 129 -6.08 -6.18 17.61
CA LYS A 129 -7.46 -6.45 17.17
C LYS A 129 -7.55 -7.81 16.51
N ASP A 130 -8.61 -8.56 16.80
CA ASP A 130 -8.95 -9.76 16.02
C ASP A 130 -9.61 -9.35 14.69
N LEU A 131 -8.78 -9.04 13.70
CA LEU A 131 -9.22 -8.70 12.35
C LEU A 131 -9.47 -9.95 11.48
N VAL A 132 -9.15 -11.15 11.96
CA VAL A 132 -9.57 -12.40 11.31
C VAL A 132 -11.07 -12.60 11.51
N ALA A 133 -11.57 -12.38 12.73
CA ALA A 133 -13.00 -12.43 13.03
C ALA A 133 -13.73 -11.13 12.66
N ASN A 134 -13.04 -9.99 12.60
CA ASN A 134 -13.65 -8.67 12.34
C ASN A 134 -12.95 -7.89 11.21
N PRO A 135 -12.83 -8.45 9.99
CA PRO A 135 -12.09 -7.80 8.90
C PRO A 135 -12.73 -6.48 8.45
N ASP A 136 -14.05 -6.33 8.61
CA ASP A 136 -14.81 -5.14 8.24
C ASP A 136 -14.35 -3.87 8.98
N LEU A 137 -13.71 -4.01 10.15
CA LEU A 137 -13.20 -2.88 10.93
C LEU A 137 -12.17 -2.05 10.15
N VAL A 138 -11.40 -2.65 9.24
CA VAL A 138 -10.42 -1.93 8.41
C VAL A 138 -11.09 -0.88 7.51
N ALA A 139 -12.34 -1.10 7.10
CA ALA A 139 -13.10 -0.16 6.27
C ALA A 139 -13.99 0.81 7.07
N GLN A 140 -14.14 0.60 8.38
CA GLN A 140 -15.08 1.35 9.23
C GLN A 140 -14.39 2.27 10.24
N ASP A 141 -13.17 1.93 10.65
CA ASP A 141 -12.41 2.68 11.65
C ASP A 141 -11.40 3.63 10.98
N LEU A 142 -11.51 4.92 11.29
CA LEU A 142 -10.66 5.98 10.71
C LEU A 142 -9.16 5.82 11.03
N TRP A 143 -8.81 5.07 12.07
CA TRP A 143 -7.42 4.77 12.43
C TRP A 143 -6.93 3.53 11.70
N LEU A 144 -7.69 2.43 11.73
CA LEU A 144 -7.31 1.17 11.08
C LEU A 144 -7.23 1.30 9.56
N VAL A 145 -8.10 2.12 8.95
CA VAL A 145 -8.09 2.34 7.50
C VAL A 145 -6.72 2.87 7.05
N TRP A 146 -6.17 3.89 7.71
CA TRP A 146 -4.85 4.42 7.38
C TRP A 146 -3.72 3.53 7.90
N TRP A 147 -3.87 2.96 9.09
CA TRP A 147 -2.82 2.15 9.70
C TRP A 147 -2.55 0.89 8.90
N SER A 148 -3.55 0.28 8.26
CA SER A 148 -3.33 -0.86 7.37
C SER A 148 -2.34 -0.54 6.24
N ALA A 149 -2.45 0.64 5.62
CA ALA A 149 -1.56 1.09 4.56
C ALA A 149 -0.13 1.36 5.08
N TYR A 150 0.00 2.08 6.19
CA TYR A 150 1.33 2.33 6.77
C TYR A 150 1.99 1.05 7.31
N TRP A 151 1.22 0.15 7.91
CA TRP A 151 1.72 -1.16 8.35
C TRP A 151 2.24 -1.97 7.18
N PHE A 152 1.46 -2.10 6.10
CA PHE A 152 1.88 -2.85 4.92
C PHE A 152 3.16 -2.27 4.31
N TRP A 153 3.28 -0.94 4.34
CA TRP A 153 4.44 -0.21 3.80
C TRP A 153 5.74 -0.44 4.60
N ASN A 154 5.65 -0.61 5.91
CA ASN A 154 6.81 -0.61 6.79
C ASN A 154 7.18 -1.99 7.35
N VAL A 155 6.33 -3.01 7.19
CA VAL A 155 6.60 -4.35 7.70
C VAL A 155 7.40 -5.18 6.71
N ASP A 156 8.28 -6.03 7.23
CA ASP A 156 8.93 -7.06 6.42
C ASP A 156 7.91 -8.07 5.92
N LYS A 157 7.99 -8.37 4.63
CA LYS A 157 7.26 -9.44 3.97
C LYS A 157 8.25 -10.42 3.34
N TRP A 158 7.72 -11.56 2.92
CA TRP A 158 8.52 -12.61 2.25
C TRP A 158 9.29 -12.10 1.02
N ASN A 159 8.78 -11.05 0.37
CA ASN A 159 9.35 -10.42 -0.82
C ASN A 159 10.00 -9.05 -0.57
N GLY A 160 10.16 -8.62 0.68
CA GLY A 160 10.86 -7.39 1.04
C GLY A 160 10.06 -6.44 1.93
N ASN A 161 10.57 -5.21 2.08
CA ASN A 161 9.99 -4.13 2.87
C ASN A 161 9.91 -2.89 1.98
N ILE A 162 8.74 -2.24 1.87
CA ILE A 162 8.58 -1.14 0.91
C ILE A 162 9.39 0.08 1.34
N HIS A 163 9.33 0.44 2.63
CA HIS A 163 10.07 1.57 3.17
C HIS A 163 11.57 1.48 2.87
N ASP A 164 12.16 0.30 3.02
CA ASP A 164 13.59 0.08 2.80
C ASP A 164 14.02 0.27 1.33
N VAL A 165 13.12 0.04 0.37
CA VAL A 165 13.47 0.03 -1.07
C VAL A 165 13.00 1.26 -1.82
N VAL A 166 11.88 1.85 -1.45
CA VAL A 166 11.08 2.72 -2.34
C VAL A 166 11.82 3.98 -2.81
N GLY A 167 12.67 4.56 -1.96
CA GLY A 167 13.42 5.77 -2.30
C GLY A 167 14.73 5.54 -3.08
N GLN A 168 15.11 4.28 -3.30
CA GLN A 168 16.34 3.86 -3.98
C GLN A 168 16.16 3.74 -5.51
N PRO A 169 17.24 3.71 -6.32
CA PRO A 169 17.14 3.47 -7.76
C PRO A 169 16.43 2.15 -8.09
N GLY A 170 15.36 2.18 -8.89
CA GLY A 170 14.52 0.99 -9.15
C GLY A 170 13.58 0.59 -8.01
N GLY A 171 13.59 1.35 -6.90
CA GLY A 171 12.76 1.11 -5.73
C GLY A 171 11.26 1.13 -6.00
N PHE A 172 10.80 1.95 -6.95
CA PHE A 172 9.39 2.00 -7.33
C PHE A 172 8.93 0.69 -8.01
N ALA A 173 9.71 0.13 -8.94
CA ALA A 173 9.42 -1.16 -9.55
C ALA A 173 9.36 -2.27 -8.49
N TYR A 174 10.32 -2.25 -7.57
CA TYR A 174 10.35 -3.21 -6.47
C TYR A 174 9.16 -3.05 -5.52
N THR A 175 8.69 -1.82 -5.28
CA THR A 175 7.47 -1.54 -4.51
C THR A 175 6.25 -2.17 -5.18
N THR A 176 6.11 -2.04 -6.50
CA THR A 176 5.02 -2.71 -7.25
C THR A 176 5.14 -4.23 -7.17
N TYR A 177 6.36 -4.78 -7.22
CA TYR A 177 6.59 -6.21 -7.01
C TYR A 177 6.17 -6.68 -5.61
N ILE A 178 6.48 -5.91 -4.56
CA ILE A 178 6.06 -6.23 -3.19
C ILE A 178 4.53 -6.25 -3.07
N ILE A 179 3.86 -5.26 -3.67
CA ILE A 179 2.41 -5.10 -3.58
C ILE A 179 1.66 -6.15 -4.40
N ASN A 180 2.02 -6.36 -5.67
CA ASN A 180 1.25 -7.23 -6.57
C ASN A 180 2.10 -7.94 -7.66
N GLY A 181 3.32 -8.33 -7.31
CA GLY A 181 4.28 -8.88 -8.27
C GLY A 181 3.82 -10.10 -9.05
N GLY A 182 3.04 -10.99 -8.42
CA GLY A 182 2.51 -12.20 -9.07
C GLY A 182 1.55 -11.92 -10.24
N LEU A 183 0.92 -10.74 -10.28
CA LEU A 183 0.00 -10.35 -11.34
C LEU A 183 0.59 -9.30 -12.29
N GLU A 184 1.52 -8.47 -11.83
CA GLU A 184 1.95 -7.25 -12.54
C GLU A 184 3.41 -7.25 -13.00
N CYS A 185 4.26 -8.17 -12.53
CA CYS A 185 5.69 -8.16 -12.80
C CYS A 185 6.17 -9.36 -13.63
N GLY A 186 7.38 -9.23 -14.19
CA GLY A 186 8.01 -10.23 -15.06
C GLY A 186 7.85 -9.91 -16.55
N PRO A 187 8.38 -10.77 -17.46
CA PRO A 187 8.39 -10.49 -18.89
C PRO A 187 7.00 -10.53 -19.55
N ASN A 188 6.02 -11.22 -18.93
CA ASN A 188 4.68 -11.38 -19.49
C ASN A 188 3.61 -11.56 -18.41
N PRO A 189 3.37 -10.54 -17.55
CA PRO A 189 2.40 -10.65 -16.47
C PRO A 189 0.96 -10.69 -16.99
N ALA A 190 0.06 -11.22 -16.16
CA ALA A 190 -1.37 -11.29 -16.45
C ALA A 190 -2.03 -9.90 -16.48
N ASN A 191 -1.52 -8.95 -15.69
CA ASN A 191 -2.09 -7.62 -15.51
C ASN A 191 -1.07 -6.52 -15.86
N LYS A 192 -0.77 -6.39 -17.15
CA LYS A 192 0.23 -5.43 -17.66
C LYS A 192 -0.17 -3.96 -17.48
N GLU A 193 -1.45 -3.65 -17.53
CA GLU A 193 -1.92 -2.26 -17.54
C GLU A 193 -1.94 -1.63 -16.15
N SER A 194 -2.06 -2.43 -15.08
CA SER A 194 -2.08 -1.89 -13.72
C SER A 194 -0.76 -1.21 -13.36
N GLU A 195 0.38 -1.80 -13.71
CA GLU A 195 1.67 -1.16 -13.49
C GLU A 195 1.77 0.19 -14.21
N LYS A 196 1.27 0.31 -15.45
CA LYS A 196 1.31 1.59 -16.18
C LYS A 196 0.58 2.69 -15.42
N SER A 197 -0.56 2.36 -14.79
CA SER A 197 -1.29 3.28 -13.93
C SER A 197 -0.49 3.65 -12.68
N ARG A 198 0.16 2.68 -12.02
CA ARG A 198 1.04 2.92 -10.87
C ARG A 198 2.20 3.86 -11.22
N ILE A 199 2.91 3.58 -12.32
CA ILE A 199 4.02 4.42 -12.81
C ILE A 199 3.53 5.83 -13.14
N ALA A 200 2.41 5.96 -13.85
CA ALA A 200 1.84 7.26 -14.19
C ALA A 200 1.47 8.09 -12.95
N ASN A 201 0.88 7.45 -11.94
CA ASN A 201 0.57 8.11 -10.67
C ASN A 201 1.85 8.52 -9.94
N TYR A 202 2.86 7.64 -9.86
CA TYR A 202 4.14 7.95 -9.23
C TYR A 202 4.85 9.14 -9.88
N ILE A 203 4.96 9.17 -11.21
CA ILE A 203 5.55 10.29 -11.95
C ILE A 203 4.77 11.59 -11.68
N LYS A 204 3.44 11.52 -11.69
CA LYS A 204 2.58 12.67 -11.37
C LYS A 204 2.89 13.22 -9.97
N PHE A 205 2.95 12.36 -8.96
CA PHE A 205 3.21 12.81 -7.58
C PHE A 205 4.66 13.25 -7.37
N ALA A 206 5.64 12.59 -7.98
CA ALA A 206 7.05 13.00 -7.94
C ALA A 206 7.21 14.42 -8.53
N ASN A 207 6.58 14.69 -9.67
CA ASN A 207 6.57 16.03 -10.27
C ASN A 207 5.90 17.08 -9.37
N LEU A 208 4.78 16.74 -8.72
CA LEU A 208 4.10 17.64 -7.78
C LEU A 208 4.96 17.97 -6.56
N LEU A 209 5.79 17.02 -6.11
CA LEU A 209 6.73 17.22 -4.99
C LEU A 209 8.07 17.83 -5.43
N GLY A 210 8.26 18.07 -6.74
CA GLY A 210 9.48 18.62 -7.30
C GLY A 210 10.69 17.71 -7.10
N VAL A 211 10.52 16.40 -7.31
CA VAL A 211 11.60 15.41 -7.30
C VAL A 211 11.58 14.60 -8.60
N ALA A 212 12.76 14.25 -9.11
CA ALA A 212 12.84 13.32 -10.23
C ALA A 212 12.41 11.91 -9.78
N PRO A 213 11.56 11.20 -10.55
CA PRO A 213 11.08 9.86 -10.19
C PRO A 213 12.19 8.80 -10.19
N GLY A 214 13.32 9.08 -10.85
CA GLY A 214 14.41 8.14 -11.06
C GLY A 214 14.17 7.21 -12.24
N ASP A 215 15.08 6.25 -12.42
CA ASP A 215 15.05 5.26 -13.51
C ASP A 215 14.51 3.91 -13.02
N ASN A 216 14.36 2.96 -13.97
CA ASN A 216 13.95 1.57 -13.69
C ASN A 216 12.59 1.47 -12.97
N LEU A 217 11.60 2.22 -13.45
CA LEU A 217 10.27 2.30 -12.82
C LEU A 217 9.39 1.08 -13.06
N SER A 218 9.74 0.20 -14.01
CA SER A 218 8.94 -0.97 -14.38
C SER A 218 9.58 -2.27 -13.88
N CYS A 219 8.77 -3.09 -13.23
CA CYS A 219 9.00 -4.49 -12.91
C CYS A 219 8.59 -5.45 -14.03
N GLN A 220 8.08 -4.96 -15.17
CA GLN A 220 7.76 -5.79 -16.34
C GLN A 220 9.01 -6.12 -17.18
N THR A 221 10.00 -6.71 -16.52
CA THR A 221 11.28 -7.07 -17.11
C THR A 221 11.67 -8.48 -16.67
N SER A 222 12.70 -9.05 -17.30
CA SER A 222 13.26 -10.33 -16.85
C SER A 222 14.00 -10.26 -15.51
N ALA A 223 14.10 -9.07 -14.89
CA ALA A 223 14.67 -8.91 -13.55
C ALA A 223 13.68 -9.28 -12.43
N PHE A 224 12.40 -9.52 -12.76
CA PHE A 224 11.36 -9.84 -11.78
C PHE A 224 10.71 -11.22 -12.06
N PRO A 225 10.44 -12.03 -11.00
CA PRO A 225 10.86 -11.81 -9.62
C PRO A 225 12.39 -11.84 -9.49
N PRO A 226 12.97 -11.03 -8.58
CA PRO A 226 14.42 -10.98 -8.42
C PRO A 226 14.93 -12.27 -7.78
N SER A 227 16.10 -12.74 -8.21
CA SER A 227 16.74 -13.95 -7.66
C SER A 227 17.29 -13.76 -6.24
N THR A 228 17.47 -12.50 -5.83
CA THR A 228 17.88 -12.09 -4.49
C THR A 228 17.00 -10.96 -4.02
N LEU A 229 16.55 -11.02 -2.77
CA LEU A 229 15.77 -9.93 -2.19
C LEU A 229 16.63 -8.67 -2.07
N TRP A 230 15.96 -7.52 -2.04
CA TRP A 230 16.64 -6.26 -1.85
C TRP A 230 17.45 -6.28 -0.54
N PRO A 231 18.74 -5.90 -0.55
CA PRO A 231 19.55 -5.91 0.66
C PRO A 231 18.95 -4.97 1.69
N LYS A 232 18.65 -5.47 2.89
CA LYS A 232 18.19 -4.60 3.98
C LYS A 232 19.28 -3.58 4.32
N PRO A 233 18.94 -2.29 4.49
CA PRO A 233 19.84 -1.33 5.11
C PRO A 233 20.28 -1.87 6.47
N VAL A 234 21.56 -1.73 6.81
CA VAL A 234 22.04 -2.07 8.16
C VAL A 234 21.48 -1.01 9.12
N THR A 235 20.35 -1.28 9.75
CA THR A 235 19.79 -0.41 10.79
C THR A 235 20.49 -0.72 12.11
N THR A 236 21.10 0.30 12.72
CA THR A 236 21.68 0.22 14.07
C THR A 236 20.66 0.46 15.17
N GLU A 237 19.40 0.73 14.81
CA GLU A 237 18.34 1.08 15.75
C GLU A 237 17.12 0.20 15.54
N THR A 238 16.72 -0.48 16.61
CA THR A 238 15.47 -1.24 16.70
C THR A 238 14.31 -0.26 16.57
N PRO A 239 13.29 -0.51 15.73
CA PRO A 239 12.08 0.30 15.73
C PRO A 239 11.54 0.39 17.16
N PRO A 240 11.14 1.57 17.65
CA PRO A 240 10.58 1.68 18.99
C PRO A 240 9.34 0.80 19.06
N LEU A 241 9.37 -0.16 19.98
CA LEU A 241 8.18 -0.88 20.41
C LEU A 241 7.16 0.18 20.83
N TYR A 242 5.98 0.13 20.24
CA TYR A 242 4.85 0.91 20.69
C TYR A 242 4.58 0.57 22.16
N ASP A 243 4.84 1.54 23.04
CA ASP A 243 4.61 1.42 24.48
C ASP A 243 3.10 1.45 24.78
N GLN A 244 2.57 0.26 25.07
CA GLN A 244 1.20 0.01 25.47
C GLN A 244 1.05 -0.02 26.98
N ASP A 245 1.18 1.13 27.64
CA ASP A 245 0.60 1.36 28.97
C ASP A 245 -0.95 1.24 28.99
N ARG A 246 -1.57 0.63 27.95
CA ARG A 246 -2.69 -0.29 28.11
C ARG A 246 -2.55 -1.59 27.28
N HIS A 247 -2.03 -2.60 27.97
CA HIS A 247 -2.37 -4.03 27.90
C HIS A 247 -1.70 -4.93 26.85
N HIS A 248 -0.53 -5.44 27.27
CA HIS A 248 0.01 -6.80 27.14
C HIS A 248 0.64 -7.26 25.81
N ILE A 249 1.96 -7.43 25.94
CA ILE A 249 3.06 -7.89 25.08
C ILE A 249 2.86 -9.28 24.47
N TYR A 250 3.31 -9.45 23.21
CA TYR A 250 3.87 -10.72 22.73
C TYR A 250 5.31 -10.54 22.21
N PRO A 251 6.16 -11.57 22.32
CA PRO A 251 7.60 -11.47 22.07
C PRO A 251 7.95 -11.50 20.59
N ASN A 252 9.12 -10.94 20.32
CA ASN A 252 9.86 -10.94 19.05
C ASN A 252 9.90 -12.35 18.44
N HIS A 253 9.28 -12.56 17.28
CA HIS A 253 9.45 -13.76 16.48
C HIS A 253 10.16 -13.38 15.18
N ASP A 254 11.49 -13.47 15.19
CA ASP A 254 12.26 -13.78 14.00
C ASP A 254 11.77 -15.16 13.50
N GLN A 255 10.92 -15.16 12.48
CA GLN A 255 10.65 -16.35 11.70
C GLN A 255 10.76 -15.99 10.22
N ASP A 256 11.83 -16.50 9.62
CA ASP A 256 12.01 -16.67 8.17
C ASP A 256 10.90 -17.62 7.66
N HIS A 257 9.71 -17.07 7.43
CA HIS A 257 8.60 -17.79 6.79
C HIS A 257 8.63 -17.52 5.29
N ARG A 258 9.44 -18.33 4.59
CA ARG A 258 9.29 -18.50 3.14
C ARG A 258 7.93 -19.13 2.85
N HIS A 259 7.00 -18.32 2.36
CA HIS A 259 5.70 -18.77 1.86
C HIS A 259 5.82 -19.29 0.42
N PRO A 260 5.22 -20.44 0.08
CA PRO A 260 5.30 -21.00 -1.27
C PRO A 260 4.11 -20.56 -2.12
N HIS A 261 4.10 -19.35 -2.69
CA HIS A 261 3.00 -18.95 -3.59
C HIS A 261 3.49 -18.29 -4.88
N ASP A 262 3.99 -19.14 -5.77
CA ASP A 262 4.02 -18.94 -7.22
C ASP A 262 2.85 -19.70 -7.85
N GLN A 263 1.60 -19.35 -7.52
CA GLN A 263 0.45 -19.82 -8.29
C GLN A 263 -0.59 -18.70 -8.44
N ALA A 264 -0.79 -18.27 -9.69
CA ALA A 264 -1.91 -17.44 -10.10
C ALA A 264 -3.22 -18.21 -9.86
N HIS A 265 -3.86 -17.97 -8.71
CA HIS A 265 -5.16 -18.56 -8.39
C HIS A 265 -6.29 -17.79 -9.08
N ARG A 266 -7.22 -18.54 -9.70
CA ARG A 266 -8.43 -17.99 -10.35
C ARG A 266 -9.44 -17.55 -9.30
N TYR A 267 -9.93 -16.33 -9.42
CA TYR A 267 -11.04 -15.79 -8.63
C TYR A 267 -12.38 -16.47 -8.99
N PRO A 268 -13.19 -16.92 -8.02
CA PRO A 268 -14.57 -17.32 -8.26
C PRO A 268 -15.52 -16.11 -8.17
N HIS A 269 -16.47 -16.03 -9.09
CA HIS A 269 -17.51 -15.00 -9.17
C HIS A 269 -18.85 -15.59 -8.78
N ASP A 270 -19.64 -14.87 -7.98
CA ASP A 270 -21.10 -14.91 -8.00
C ASP A 270 -21.64 -13.78 -7.10
N ASP A 271 -21.79 -12.56 -7.63
CA ASP A 271 -22.75 -11.54 -7.15
C ASP A 271 -22.94 -10.44 -8.22
N PRO A 272 -24.17 -10.01 -8.55
CA PRO A 272 -24.42 -8.97 -9.54
C PRO A 272 -24.14 -7.56 -8.97
N LEU A 273 -23.33 -6.78 -9.69
CA LEU A 273 -22.89 -5.43 -9.32
C LEU A 273 -23.94 -4.33 -9.62
N PRO A 274 -23.93 -3.19 -8.89
CA PRO A 274 -24.91 -2.10 -9.07
C PRO A 274 -24.78 -1.31 -10.39
N SER A 275 -25.92 -0.78 -10.87
CA SER A 275 -26.24 -0.47 -12.27
C SER A 275 -25.67 0.83 -12.90
N ASN A 276 -24.88 1.65 -12.20
CA ASN A 276 -24.42 2.94 -12.76
C ASN A 276 -22.96 2.99 -13.24
N GLN A 277 -22.15 1.95 -12.99
CA GLN A 277 -20.70 2.03 -13.13
C GLN A 277 -20.20 1.96 -14.57
N CYS A 278 -21.03 1.51 -15.51
CA CYS A 278 -20.62 1.24 -16.88
C CYS A 278 -20.64 2.45 -17.83
N ASN A 279 -21.19 3.59 -17.40
CA ASN A 279 -21.35 4.80 -18.24
C ASN A 279 -21.92 4.50 -19.66
N GLY A 280 -22.89 3.58 -19.74
CA GLY A 280 -23.52 3.17 -20.99
C GLY A 280 -22.73 2.16 -21.85
N ASN A 281 -21.53 1.76 -21.43
CA ASN A 281 -20.77 0.69 -22.09
C ASN A 281 -21.43 -0.68 -21.87
N ARG A 282 -21.30 -1.59 -22.85
CA ARG A 282 -21.83 -2.96 -22.83
C ARG A 282 -20.88 -3.92 -23.54
N ASN A 283 -20.89 -5.19 -23.14
CA ASN A 283 -19.97 -6.24 -23.57
C ASN A 283 -18.49 -5.86 -23.53
N VAL A 284 -18.09 -5.09 -22.52
CA VAL A 284 -16.69 -4.66 -22.38
C VAL A 284 -16.26 -4.67 -20.93
N CYS A 285 -14.95 -4.81 -20.74
CA CYS A 285 -14.35 -4.46 -19.47
C CYS A 285 -14.18 -2.95 -19.40
N PHE A 286 -14.83 -2.32 -18.43
CA PHE A 286 -14.80 -0.88 -18.25
C PHE A 286 -14.04 -0.54 -16.99
N TRP A 287 -13.14 0.43 -17.08
CA TRP A 287 -12.49 1.02 -15.94
C TRP A 287 -13.18 2.35 -15.61
N PRO A 288 -14.07 2.39 -14.59
CA PRO A 288 -14.90 3.57 -14.33
C PRO A 288 -14.11 4.83 -14.00
N LEU A 289 -12.90 4.64 -13.48
CA LEU A 289 -12.07 5.71 -12.94
C LEU A 289 -11.42 6.58 -14.01
N ASN A 290 -10.89 5.97 -15.06
CA ASN A 290 -10.25 6.66 -16.18
C ASN A 290 -11.09 6.61 -17.46
N GLN A 291 -12.33 6.10 -17.36
CA GLN A 291 -13.28 5.98 -18.45
C GLN A 291 -12.73 5.15 -19.63
N GLN A 292 -11.80 4.22 -19.36
CA GLN A 292 -11.25 3.36 -20.40
C GLN A 292 -12.10 2.13 -20.61
N VAL A 293 -12.31 1.83 -21.90
CA VAL A 293 -12.77 0.53 -22.34
C VAL A 293 -11.53 -0.32 -22.58
N LEU A 294 -11.43 -1.42 -21.83
CA LEU A 294 -10.35 -2.37 -21.94
C LEU A 294 -10.81 -3.52 -22.86
N PRO A 295 -10.02 -3.91 -23.88
CA PRO A 295 -10.39 -4.92 -24.87
C PRO A 295 -10.24 -6.34 -24.31
N TYR A 296 -10.75 -6.56 -23.11
CA TYR A 296 -10.62 -7.80 -22.36
C TYR A 296 -11.89 -8.62 -22.49
N ALA A 297 -11.74 -9.94 -22.54
CA ALA A 297 -12.86 -10.84 -22.31
C ALA A 297 -13.32 -10.75 -20.85
N LYS A 298 -14.58 -11.09 -20.57
CA LYS A 298 -15.17 -11.10 -19.21
C LYS A 298 -14.26 -11.76 -18.16
N ALA A 299 -13.70 -12.91 -18.51
CA ALA A 299 -12.79 -13.68 -17.65
C ALA A 299 -11.48 -12.93 -17.28
N HIS A 300 -11.01 -12.03 -18.13
CA HIS A 300 -9.83 -11.21 -17.85
C HIS A 300 -10.20 -9.95 -17.08
N CYS A 301 -11.36 -9.33 -17.37
CA CYS A 301 -11.85 -8.16 -16.64
C CYS A 301 -11.95 -8.38 -15.13
N GLN A 302 -12.33 -9.60 -14.79
CA GLN A 302 -12.46 -10.11 -13.44
C GLN A 302 -11.16 -10.22 -12.65
N LEU A 303 -10.00 -10.14 -13.34
CA LEU A 303 -8.68 -10.15 -12.72
C LEU A 303 -8.22 -8.76 -12.27
N PHE A 304 -8.98 -7.72 -12.60
CA PHE A 304 -8.66 -6.34 -12.24
C PHE A 304 -9.58 -5.90 -11.11
N LEU A 305 -8.98 -5.54 -9.98
CA LEU A 305 -9.68 -5.03 -8.80
C LEU A 305 -10.54 -3.78 -9.11
N TRP A 306 -10.18 -3.03 -10.15
CA TRP A 306 -10.73 -1.70 -10.46
C TRP A 306 -11.58 -1.62 -11.73
N SER A 307 -11.74 -2.74 -12.43
CA SER A 307 -12.55 -2.77 -13.66
C SER A 307 -13.79 -3.62 -13.46
N VAL A 308 -14.85 -3.22 -14.13
CA VAL A 308 -16.13 -3.91 -14.11
C VAL A 308 -16.43 -4.44 -15.49
N TRP A 309 -16.88 -5.69 -15.56
CA TRP A 309 -17.48 -6.17 -16.79
C TRP A 309 -18.86 -5.55 -16.95
N CYS A 310 -19.07 -4.84 -18.04
CA CYS A 310 -20.34 -4.27 -18.42
C CYS A 310 -21.04 -5.20 -19.38
N ASP A 311 -22.15 -5.82 -18.96
CA ASP A 311 -22.97 -6.69 -19.81
C ASP A 311 -23.75 -5.92 -20.90
#